data_AF-A0A1J5QIW5-F1
#
_entry.id   AF-A0A1J5QIW5-F1
#
_cell.length_a   1.000
_cell.length_b   1.000
_cell.length_c   1.000
_cell.angle_alpha   90.00
_cell.angle_beta   90.00
_cell.angle_gamma   90.00
#
_symmetry.space_group_name_H-M   'P 1'
#
loop_
_entity.id
_entity.type
_entity.pdbx_description
1 polymer ?
#
loop_
_entity_poly.entity_id
_entity_poly.type
_entity_poly.pdbx_seq_one_letter_code
_entity_poly.pdbx_strand_id
1 'polypeptide(L)'
;MSGTPELDDESAPSWIGKVRNRLERDLPYDKVLPETQPAYVASWIYVFGVATLAALVMIIASGTVLAFEGPSWWHISNVGHFFNSLHYWSVQLFFLFMVIHLLGKFWMAAWRGNRARTWITGMVTLIVSIGAALTGYVIQTNFDSQWISFEAKDGMNAVGIGAWFNVANLGQNLLVHVFLMPLIVVVLVAIHLVLVRLRGVVPPIDAAEVEAAGGAVHTSAPTEKTEVR
;
A
#
# COMPACT_ATOMS: atom_id res chain seq x y z
N MET A 1 17.02 -27.77 -19.43
CA MET A 1 18.01 -27.38 -18.41
C MET A 1 18.24 -25.88 -18.54
N SER A 2 17.54 -25.06 -17.76
CA SER A 2 17.84 -23.63 -17.63
C SER A 2 18.20 -23.40 -16.17
N GLY A 3 19.45 -23.67 -15.83
CA GLY A 3 19.99 -23.30 -14.53
C GLY A 3 20.08 -21.79 -14.49
N THR A 4 19.20 -21.15 -13.73
CA THR A 4 19.45 -19.77 -13.29
C THR A 4 20.81 -19.77 -12.60
N PRO A 5 21.78 -18.94 -13.02
CA PRO A 5 23.06 -18.86 -12.35
C PRO A 5 22.81 -18.62 -10.86
N GLU A 6 23.45 -19.40 -10.00
CA GLU A 6 23.36 -19.22 -8.56
C GLU A 6 23.97 -17.84 -8.25
N LEU A 7 23.11 -16.85 -8.04
CA LEU A 7 23.51 -15.47 -7.78
C LEU A 7 24.04 -15.38 -6.35
N ASP A 8 25.33 -15.70 -6.18
CA ASP A 8 25.99 -15.70 -4.87
C ASP A 8 26.23 -14.27 -4.39
N ASP A 9 25.54 -13.89 -3.31
CA ASP A 9 25.75 -12.61 -2.60
C ASP A 9 27.18 -12.46 -2.06
N GLU A 10 27.90 -13.57 -1.82
CA GLU A 10 29.30 -13.56 -1.38
C GLU A 10 30.28 -13.16 -2.48
N SER A 11 29.95 -13.44 -3.74
CA SER A 11 30.81 -13.14 -4.89
C SER A 11 30.77 -11.67 -5.32
N ALA A 12 29.79 -10.89 -4.82
CA ALA A 12 29.59 -9.51 -5.21
C ALA A 12 30.56 -8.56 -4.47
N PRO A 13 31.47 -7.87 -5.19
CA PRO A 13 32.50 -7.03 -4.58
C PRO A 13 31.96 -5.72 -3.97
N SER A 14 30.70 -5.36 -4.23
CA SER A 14 30.08 -4.13 -3.74
C SER A 14 28.67 -4.38 -3.20
N TRP A 15 28.22 -3.49 -2.31
CA TRP A 15 26.84 -3.51 -1.79
C TRP A 15 25.80 -3.38 -2.91
N ILE A 16 26.13 -2.68 -4.00
CA ILE A 16 25.30 -2.56 -5.21
C ILE A 16 25.16 -3.93 -5.88
N GLY A 17 26.24 -4.70 -5.98
CA GLY A 17 26.21 -6.06 -6.53
C GLY A 17 25.32 -7.00 -5.70
N LYS A 18 25.40 -6.91 -4.36
CA LYS A 18 24.54 -7.68 -3.45
C LYS A 18 23.06 -7.29 -3.58
N VAL A 19 22.77 -5.99 -3.68
CA VAL A 19 21.39 -5.51 -3.90
C VAL A 19 20.85 -5.97 -5.25
N ARG A 20 21.66 -5.90 -6.32
CA ARG A 20 21.27 -6.40 -7.65
C ARG A 20 20.97 -7.89 -7.63
N ASN A 21 21.90 -8.70 -7.11
CA ASN A 21 21.75 -10.16 -7.05
C ASN A 21 20.50 -10.56 -6.24
N ARG A 22 20.26 -9.89 -5.12
CA ARG A 22 19.05 -10.08 -4.31
C ARG A 22 17.77 -9.67 -5.04
N LEU A 23 17.78 -8.55 -5.76
CA LEU A 23 16.62 -8.11 -6.55
C LEU A 23 16.33 -9.08 -7.70
N GLU A 24 17.34 -9.56 -8.42
CA GLU A 24 17.18 -10.54 -9.50
C GLU A 24 16.66 -11.88 -8.98
N ARG A 25 17.12 -12.32 -7.81
CA ARG A 25 16.65 -13.56 -7.17
C ARG A 25 15.21 -13.44 -6.67
N ASP A 26 14.90 -12.36 -5.96
CA ASP A 26 13.63 -12.23 -5.25
C ASP A 26 12.52 -11.65 -6.16
N LEU A 27 12.88 -10.79 -7.13
CA LEU A 27 12.00 -10.08 -8.09
C LEU A 27 12.49 -10.19 -9.56
N PRO A 28 12.61 -11.41 -10.13
CA PRO A 28 12.86 -11.56 -11.57
C PRO A 28 11.74 -10.90 -12.40
N TYR A 29 12.08 -10.45 -13.61
CA TYR A 29 11.19 -9.68 -14.50
C TYR A 29 9.83 -10.38 -14.70
N ASP A 30 9.85 -11.71 -14.84
CA ASP A 30 8.66 -12.55 -15.04
C ASP A 30 7.69 -12.53 -13.85
N LYS A 31 8.17 -12.27 -12.63
CA LYS A 31 7.32 -12.07 -11.44
C LYS A 31 6.80 -10.64 -11.32
N VAL A 32 7.54 -9.66 -11.84
CA VAL A 32 7.14 -8.24 -11.83
C VAL A 32 6.11 -7.95 -12.94
N LEU A 33 6.20 -8.63 -14.07
CA LEU A 33 5.28 -8.51 -15.20
C LEU A 33 4.79 -9.89 -15.66
N PRO A 34 3.98 -10.59 -14.84
CA PRO A 34 3.50 -11.92 -15.16
C PRO A 34 2.48 -11.89 -16.31
N GLU A 35 2.63 -12.80 -17.27
CA GLU A 35 1.70 -12.96 -18.40
C GLU A 35 0.42 -13.73 -18.04
N THR A 36 0.42 -14.40 -16.88
CA THR A 36 -0.72 -15.20 -16.40
C THR A 36 -1.04 -14.88 -14.94
N GLN A 37 -2.31 -15.00 -14.56
CA GLN A 37 -2.75 -14.89 -13.17
C GLN A 37 -3.59 -16.12 -12.80
N PRO A 38 -3.52 -16.60 -11.55
CA PRO A 38 -4.36 -17.72 -11.10
C PRO A 38 -5.85 -17.38 -11.27
N ALA A 39 -6.66 -18.35 -11.70
CA ALA A 39 -8.08 -18.13 -11.98
C ALA A 39 -8.88 -17.56 -10.79
N TYR A 40 -8.48 -17.86 -9.55
CA TYR A 40 -9.12 -17.32 -8.34
C TYR A 40 -8.88 -15.82 -8.13
N VAL A 41 -7.91 -15.22 -8.83
CA VAL A 41 -7.66 -13.77 -8.84
C VAL A 41 -8.67 -13.03 -9.73
N ALA A 42 -9.37 -13.73 -10.63
CA ALA A 42 -10.43 -13.16 -11.47
C ALA A 42 -11.73 -12.79 -10.71
N SER A 43 -11.70 -12.79 -9.37
CA SER A 43 -12.82 -12.34 -8.54
C SER A 43 -12.86 -10.81 -8.45
N TRP A 44 -14.07 -10.23 -8.58
CA TRP A 44 -14.32 -8.78 -8.57
C TRP A 44 -13.70 -8.05 -7.36
N ILE A 45 -13.59 -8.73 -6.22
CA ILE A 45 -13.05 -8.20 -4.98
C ILE A 45 -11.54 -7.83 -5.07
N TYR A 46 -10.80 -8.37 -6.03
CA TYR A 46 -9.39 -8.01 -6.26
C TYR A 46 -9.25 -6.61 -6.90
N VAL A 47 -10.31 -6.09 -7.53
CA VAL A 47 -10.31 -4.77 -8.17
C VAL A 47 -10.08 -3.65 -7.15
N PHE A 48 -10.56 -3.79 -5.91
CA PHE A 48 -10.47 -2.71 -4.91
C PHE A 48 -9.04 -2.36 -4.50
N GLY A 49 -8.09 -3.30 -4.60
CA GLY A 49 -6.68 -2.97 -4.39
C GLY A 49 -6.17 -1.99 -5.45
N VAL A 50 -6.46 -2.28 -6.72
CA VAL A 50 -6.08 -1.42 -7.85
C VAL A 50 -6.87 -0.11 -7.85
N ALA A 51 -8.16 -0.15 -7.52
CA ALA A 51 -9.00 1.04 -7.42
C ALA A 51 -8.50 1.99 -6.32
N THR A 52 -8.05 1.44 -5.17
CA THR A 52 -7.42 2.24 -4.10
C THR A 52 -6.13 2.91 -4.58
N LEU A 53 -5.29 2.20 -5.34
CA LEU A 53 -4.07 2.78 -5.94
C LEU A 53 -4.40 3.87 -6.97
N ALA A 54 -5.39 3.64 -7.82
CA ALA A 54 -5.82 4.64 -8.81
C ALA A 54 -6.34 5.91 -8.12
N ALA A 55 -7.13 5.76 -7.04
CA ALA A 55 -7.57 6.88 -6.24
C ALA A 55 -6.40 7.63 -5.58
N LEU A 56 -5.38 6.92 -5.07
CA LEU A 56 -4.17 7.53 -4.53
C LEU A 56 -3.41 8.36 -5.57
N VAL A 57 -3.26 7.84 -6.80
CA VAL A 57 -2.64 8.58 -7.90
C VAL A 57 -3.42 9.87 -8.19
N MET A 58 -4.75 9.80 -8.21
CA MET A 58 -5.58 10.99 -8.41
C MET A 58 -5.48 12.00 -7.25
N ILE A 59 -5.40 11.53 -6.00
CA ILE A 59 -5.15 12.38 -4.82
C ILE A 59 -3.83 13.13 -4.98
N ILE A 60 -2.74 12.43 -5.32
CA ILE A 60 -1.41 13.05 -5.45
C ILE A 60 -1.39 14.06 -6.61
N ALA A 61 -1.94 13.68 -7.77
CA ALA A 61 -1.97 14.53 -8.95
C ALA A 61 -2.78 15.81 -8.71
N SER A 62 -4.03 15.67 -8.23
CA SER A 62 -4.89 16.82 -7.92
C SER A 62 -4.33 17.66 -6.76
N GLY A 63 -3.76 17.03 -5.73
CA GLY A 63 -3.16 17.70 -4.58
C GLY A 63 -1.92 18.51 -4.96
N THR A 64 -1.12 18.03 -5.91
CA THR A 64 0.03 18.77 -6.44
C THR A 64 -0.42 20.03 -7.17
N VAL A 65 -1.49 19.97 -7.96
CA VAL A 65 -2.08 21.16 -8.61
C VAL A 65 -2.59 22.15 -7.57
N LEU A 66 -3.34 21.69 -6.56
CA LEU A 66 -3.85 22.55 -5.49
C LEU A 66 -2.72 23.20 -4.67
N ALA A 67 -1.66 22.45 -4.39
CA ALA A 67 -0.50 22.94 -3.65
C ALA A 67 0.30 23.98 -4.44
N PHE A 68 0.39 23.81 -5.76
CA PHE A 68 1.09 24.75 -6.65
C PHE A 68 0.36 26.10 -6.74
N GLU A 69 -0.96 26.09 -6.90
CA GLU A 69 -1.78 27.30 -7.05
C GLU A 69 -2.09 27.99 -5.72
N GLY A 70 -2.30 27.20 -4.67
CA GLY A 70 -2.51 27.67 -3.30
C GLY A 70 -3.97 28.07 -2.93
N PRO A 71 -4.22 28.35 -1.63
CA PRO A 71 -5.56 28.52 -1.06
C PRO A 71 -6.49 29.48 -1.77
N SER A 72 -6.01 30.69 -2.08
CA SER A 72 -6.86 31.70 -2.69
C SER A 72 -7.45 31.25 -4.02
N TRP A 73 -6.69 30.50 -4.83
CA TRP A 73 -7.12 30.09 -6.16
C TRP A 73 -8.27 29.08 -6.13
N TRP A 74 -8.23 28.09 -5.25
CA TRP A 74 -9.28 27.08 -5.14
C TRP A 74 -10.52 27.52 -4.32
N HIS A 75 -10.46 28.70 -3.70
CA HIS A 75 -11.61 29.36 -3.09
C HIS A 75 -12.40 30.27 -4.03
N ILE A 76 -11.78 30.80 -5.10
CA ILE A 76 -12.41 31.86 -5.91
C ILE A 76 -12.58 31.51 -7.39
N SER A 77 -11.87 30.49 -7.90
CA SER A 77 -11.90 30.15 -9.32
C SER A 77 -12.70 28.87 -9.59
N ASN A 78 -13.44 28.85 -10.70
CA ASN A 78 -14.20 27.67 -11.13
C ASN A 78 -13.29 26.45 -11.37
N VAL A 79 -12.10 26.68 -11.96
CA VAL A 79 -11.11 25.62 -12.19
C VAL A 79 -10.56 25.10 -10.86
N GLY A 80 -10.28 25.99 -9.91
CA GLY A 80 -9.83 25.61 -8.58
C GLY A 80 -10.89 24.84 -7.79
N HIS A 81 -12.17 25.22 -7.89
CA HIS A 81 -13.27 24.43 -7.35
C HIS A 81 -13.36 23.03 -7.96
N PHE A 82 -13.11 22.88 -9.27
CA PHE A 82 -13.05 21.58 -9.92
C PHE A 82 -11.91 20.71 -9.35
N PHE A 83 -10.68 21.24 -9.26
CA PHE A 83 -9.55 20.47 -8.69
C PHE A 83 -9.75 20.16 -7.21
N ASN A 84 -10.33 21.09 -6.43
CA ASN A 84 -10.67 20.85 -5.04
C ASN A 84 -11.71 19.72 -4.90
N SER A 85 -12.74 19.73 -5.75
CA SER A 85 -13.74 18.66 -5.81
C SER A 85 -13.12 17.33 -6.23
N LEU A 86 -12.24 17.34 -7.24
CA LEU A 86 -11.53 16.16 -7.72
C LEU A 86 -10.69 15.54 -6.61
N HIS A 87 -9.95 16.37 -5.87
CA HIS A 87 -9.15 15.92 -4.73
C HIS A 87 -10.03 15.32 -3.63
N TYR A 88 -11.08 16.05 -3.22
CA TYR A 88 -12.05 15.59 -2.23
C TYR A 88 -12.66 14.24 -2.58
N TRP A 89 -13.22 14.09 -3.78
CA TRP A 89 -13.85 12.84 -4.21
C TRP A 89 -12.85 11.69 -4.36
N SER A 90 -11.61 11.99 -4.79
CA SER A 90 -10.55 10.98 -4.85
C SER A 90 -10.22 10.45 -3.45
N VAL A 91 -10.21 11.31 -2.42
CA VAL A 91 -10.05 10.89 -1.01
C VAL A 91 -11.22 10.01 -0.56
N GLN A 92 -12.47 10.38 -0.87
CA GLN A 92 -13.64 9.56 -0.51
C GLN A 92 -13.57 8.16 -1.14
N LEU A 93 -13.26 8.10 -2.44
CA LEU A 93 -13.11 6.83 -3.16
C LEU A 93 -11.93 6.01 -2.62
N PHE A 94 -10.80 6.65 -2.30
CA PHE A 94 -9.66 5.98 -1.70
C PHE A 94 -10.03 5.25 -0.40
N PHE A 95 -10.71 5.93 0.53
CA PHE A 95 -11.13 5.28 1.78
C PHE A 95 -12.22 4.23 1.58
N LEU A 96 -13.20 4.50 0.71
CA LEU A 96 -14.24 3.53 0.37
C LEU A 96 -13.62 2.23 -0.16
N PHE A 97 -12.74 2.35 -1.17
CA PHE A 97 -12.09 1.19 -1.76
C PHE A 97 -11.12 0.51 -0.79
N MET A 98 -10.42 1.29 0.05
CA MET A 98 -9.52 0.74 1.06
C MET A 98 -10.24 -0.08 2.12
N VAL A 99 -11.41 0.38 2.59
CA VAL A 99 -12.22 -0.37 3.55
C VAL A 99 -12.74 -1.66 2.92
N ILE A 100 -13.26 -1.60 1.69
CA ILE A 100 -13.69 -2.81 0.97
C ILE A 100 -12.51 -3.77 0.75
N HIS A 101 -11.35 -3.23 0.37
CA HIS A 101 -10.12 -4.00 0.22
C HIS A 101 -9.72 -4.68 1.54
N LEU A 102 -9.69 -3.94 2.64
CA LEU A 102 -9.36 -4.45 3.97
C LEU A 102 -10.33 -5.57 4.38
N LEU A 103 -11.64 -5.31 4.33
CA LEU A 103 -12.66 -6.28 4.74
C LEU A 103 -12.65 -7.52 3.85
N GLY A 104 -12.52 -7.35 2.53
CA GLY A 104 -12.41 -8.47 1.61
C GLY A 104 -11.19 -9.33 1.93
N LYS A 105 -10.01 -8.72 2.05
CA LYS A 105 -8.77 -9.44 2.38
C LYS A 105 -8.79 -10.01 3.79
N PHE A 106 -9.57 -9.40 4.68
CA PHE A 106 -9.80 -9.96 5.99
C PHE A 106 -10.54 -11.30 5.88
N TRP A 107 -11.72 -11.32 5.25
CA TRP A 107 -12.51 -12.55 5.16
C TRP A 107 -11.89 -13.63 4.26
N MET A 108 -11.03 -13.26 3.31
CA MET A 108 -10.20 -14.21 2.57
C MET A 108 -9.00 -14.77 3.36
N ALA A 109 -8.81 -14.31 4.60
CA ALA A 109 -7.66 -14.60 5.45
C ALA A 109 -6.32 -14.44 4.70
N ALA A 110 -6.18 -13.30 4.01
CA ALA A 110 -4.99 -12.97 3.22
C ALA A 110 -3.74 -12.72 4.07
N TRP A 111 -3.88 -12.61 5.39
CA TRP A 111 -2.77 -12.55 6.34
C TRP A 111 -2.07 -13.90 6.54
N ARG A 112 -2.67 -15.02 6.10
CA ARG A 112 -2.12 -16.37 6.27
C ARG A 112 -0.93 -16.63 5.33
N GLY A 113 -0.06 -17.56 5.72
CA GLY A 113 1.00 -18.12 4.87
C GLY A 113 2.06 -17.09 4.47
N ASN A 114 3.00 -16.80 5.38
CA ASN A 114 4.14 -15.88 5.18
C ASN A 114 3.77 -14.45 4.67
N ARG A 115 2.49 -14.06 4.71
CA ARG A 115 1.95 -12.75 4.28
C ARG A 115 1.60 -11.81 5.44
N ALA A 116 1.94 -12.17 6.69
CA ALA A 116 1.72 -11.32 7.86
C ALA A 116 2.35 -9.92 7.71
N ARG A 117 3.52 -9.82 7.06
CA ARG A 117 4.16 -8.51 6.78
C ARG A 117 3.35 -7.67 5.79
N THR A 118 2.76 -8.29 4.77
CA THR A 118 1.85 -7.60 3.82
C THR A 118 0.63 -7.07 4.56
N TRP A 119 0.07 -7.86 5.48
CA TRP A 119 -1.05 -7.43 6.32
C TRP A 119 -0.69 -6.24 7.22
N ILE A 120 0.42 -6.33 7.96
CA ILE A 120 0.88 -5.26 8.87
C ILE A 120 1.14 -3.97 8.09
N THR A 121 1.83 -4.03 6.95
CA THR A 121 2.08 -2.84 6.12
C THR A 121 0.78 -2.21 5.61
N GLY A 122 -0.23 -3.01 5.24
CA GLY A 122 -1.56 -2.51 4.89
C GLY A 122 -2.24 -1.78 6.04
N MET A 123 -2.22 -2.36 7.25
CA MET A 123 -2.79 -1.73 8.45
C MET A 123 -2.09 -0.42 8.83
N VAL A 124 -0.76 -0.39 8.78
CA VAL A 124 0.02 0.83 9.04
C VAL A 124 -0.29 1.89 7.99
N THR A 125 -0.40 1.52 6.71
CA THR A 125 -0.76 2.43 5.63
C THR A 125 -2.15 3.04 5.86
N LEU A 126 -3.13 2.25 6.30
CA LEU A 126 -4.47 2.76 6.64
C LEU A 126 -4.40 3.79 7.77
N ILE A 127 -3.71 3.50 8.87
CA ILE A 127 -3.57 4.42 10.01
C ILE A 127 -2.90 5.72 9.59
N VAL A 128 -1.80 5.65 8.84
CA VAL A 128 -1.11 6.83 8.32
C VAL A 128 -2.02 7.62 7.38
N SER A 129 -2.80 6.94 6.54
CA SER A 129 -3.74 7.60 5.62
C SER A 129 -4.84 8.35 6.36
N ILE A 130 -5.35 7.82 7.48
CA ILE A 130 -6.30 8.54 8.35
C ILE A 130 -5.67 9.84 8.88
N GLY A 131 -4.40 9.79 9.30
CA GLY A 131 -3.66 11.00 9.68
C GLY A 131 -3.52 11.99 8.52
N ALA A 132 -3.25 11.51 7.31
CA ALA A 132 -3.16 12.34 6.10
C ALA A 132 -4.51 13.02 5.79
N ALA A 133 -5.61 12.29 5.94
CA ALA A 133 -6.95 12.83 5.77
C ALA A 133 -7.26 13.93 6.80
N LEU A 134 -6.95 13.69 8.08
CA LEU A 134 -7.12 14.68 9.13
C LEU A 134 -6.37 15.97 8.81
N THR A 135 -5.08 15.88 8.46
CA THR A 135 -4.28 17.07 8.12
C THR A 135 -4.80 17.79 6.87
N GLY A 136 -5.48 17.08 5.95
CA GLY A 136 -6.15 17.68 4.79
C GLY A 136 -7.45 18.41 5.15
N TYR A 137 -8.25 17.85 6.06
CA TYR A 137 -9.49 18.49 6.53
C TYR A 137 -9.22 19.82 7.23
N VAL A 138 -8.17 19.89 8.04
CA VAL A 138 -7.87 21.07 8.87
C VAL A 138 -7.22 22.22 8.09
N ILE A 139 -6.79 21.99 6.84
CA ILE A 139 -6.23 23.05 5.97
C ILE A 139 -7.24 23.61 4.97
N GLN A 140 -8.52 23.22 5.02
CA GLN A 140 -9.54 23.73 4.09
C GLN A 140 -9.93 25.20 4.32
N THR A 141 -9.51 25.78 5.45
CA THR A 141 -9.74 27.18 5.83
C THR A 141 -11.22 27.62 5.75
N ASN A 142 -12.13 26.70 6.09
CA ASN A 142 -13.58 26.93 6.20
C ASN A 142 -14.05 26.70 7.65
N PHE A 143 -15.34 26.94 7.93
CA PHE A 143 -15.90 26.79 9.27
C PHE A 143 -15.72 25.36 9.83
N ASP A 144 -15.98 24.34 9.01
CA ASP A 144 -15.85 22.94 9.41
C ASP A 144 -14.40 22.60 9.81
N SER A 145 -13.41 23.05 9.03
CA SER A 145 -12.00 22.84 9.32
C SER A 145 -11.57 23.47 10.65
N GLN A 146 -12.15 24.62 11.02
CA GLN A 146 -11.87 25.25 12.32
C GLN A 146 -12.41 24.40 13.45
N TRP A 147 -13.67 23.94 13.36
CA TRP A 147 -14.27 23.08 14.37
C TRP A 147 -13.49 21.76 14.53
N ILE A 148 -13.21 21.07 13.41
CA ILE A 148 -12.43 19.83 13.39
C ILE A 148 -11.04 20.04 13.99
N SER A 149 -10.39 21.17 13.70
CA SER A 149 -9.05 21.48 14.23
C SER A 149 -9.03 21.56 15.76
N PHE A 150 -10.01 22.23 16.37
CA PHE A 150 -10.05 22.39 17.83
C PHE A 150 -10.42 21.09 18.54
N GLU A 151 -11.40 20.34 18.03
CA GLU A 151 -11.76 19.02 18.57
C GLU A 151 -10.60 18.02 18.48
N ALA A 152 -9.93 17.97 17.31
CA ALA A 152 -8.76 17.13 17.11
C ALA A 152 -7.59 17.56 18.01
N LYS A 153 -7.38 18.87 18.18
CA LYS A 153 -6.34 19.41 19.09
C LYS A 153 -6.58 18.93 20.52
N ASP A 154 -7.81 18.98 21.01
CA ASP A 154 -8.11 18.56 22.38
C ASP A 154 -7.89 17.06 22.58
N GLY A 155 -8.32 16.23 21.61
CA GLY A 155 -8.02 14.80 21.60
C GLY A 155 -6.52 14.49 21.56
N MET A 156 -5.76 15.20 20.72
CA MET A 156 -4.29 15.00 20.59
C MET A 156 -3.53 15.52 21.81
N ASN A 157 -4.00 16.57 22.47
CA ASN A 157 -3.45 17.07 23.73
C ASN A 157 -3.63 16.06 24.86
N ALA A 158 -4.79 15.39 24.93
CA ALA A 158 -5.09 14.41 25.98
C ALA A 158 -4.13 13.20 25.98
N VAL A 159 -3.52 12.88 24.83
CA VAL A 159 -2.53 11.79 24.68
C VAL A 159 -1.09 12.28 24.54
N GLY A 160 -0.83 13.57 24.83
CA GLY A 160 0.51 14.15 24.87
C GLY A 160 1.12 14.52 23.51
N ILE A 161 0.42 14.30 22.39
CA ILE A 161 0.90 14.68 21.05
C ILE A 161 0.95 16.22 20.90
N GLY A 162 0.03 16.91 21.57
CA GLY A 162 -0.06 18.37 21.62
C GLY A 162 1.21 19.11 22.03
N ALA A 163 2.15 18.44 22.69
CA ALA A 163 3.42 19.04 23.12
C ALA A 163 4.34 19.44 21.95
N TRP A 164 4.18 18.83 20.77
CA TRP A 164 5.04 19.06 19.61
C TRP A 164 4.28 19.16 18.28
N PHE A 165 3.00 18.77 18.23
CA PHE A 165 2.15 18.89 17.05
C PHE A 165 0.83 19.57 17.41
N ASN A 166 0.53 20.69 16.75
CA ASN A 166 -0.69 21.44 16.96
C ASN A 166 -1.56 21.41 15.70
N VAL A 167 -2.69 20.69 15.76
CA VAL A 167 -3.64 20.56 14.65
C VAL A 167 -4.25 21.92 14.24
N ALA A 168 -4.36 22.87 15.16
CA ALA A 168 -4.83 24.22 14.85
C ALA A 168 -3.76 25.11 14.21
N ASN A 169 -2.51 24.65 14.07
CA ASN A 169 -1.46 25.39 13.38
C ASN A 169 -1.53 25.11 11.87
N LEU A 170 -2.12 26.05 11.13
CA LEU A 170 -2.27 25.94 9.67
C LEU A 170 -0.94 25.71 8.93
N GLY A 171 0.12 26.44 9.31
CA GLY A 171 1.43 26.32 8.66
C GLY A 171 2.09 24.95 8.88
N GLN A 172 1.99 24.41 10.10
CA GLN A 172 2.49 23.07 10.42
C GLN A 172 1.70 22.00 9.63
N ASN A 173 0.37 22.10 9.61
CA ASN A 173 -0.47 21.13 8.91
C ASN A 173 -0.30 21.18 7.40
N LEU A 174 -0.08 22.36 6.80
CA LEU A 174 0.18 22.48 5.37
C LEU A 174 1.44 21.70 4.96
N LEU A 175 2.55 21.87 5.68
CA LEU A 175 3.80 21.13 5.40
C LEU A 175 3.65 19.62 5.63
N VAL A 176 2.97 19.24 6.71
CA VAL A 176 2.74 17.82 7.02
C VAL A 176 1.85 17.17 5.96
N HIS A 177 0.78 17.84 5.54
CA HIS A 177 -0.19 17.28 4.58
C HIS A 177 0.33 17.24 3.14
N VAL A 178 1.03 18.29 2.68
CA VAL A 178 1.44 18.38 1.27
C VAL A 178 2.73 17.60 1.00
N PHE A 179 3.63 17.51 1.98
CA PHE A 179 4.94 16.89 1.79
C PHE A 179 5.11 15.59 2.59
N LEU A 180 5.03 15.66 3.93
CA LEU A 180 5.45 14.55 4.79
C LEU A 180 4.52 13.33 4.66
N MET A 181 3.22 13.54 4.80
CA MET A 181 2.23 12.46 4.79
C MET A 181 2.15 11.75 3.44
N PRO A 182 2.08 12.45 2.28
CA PRO A 182 2.06 11.79 0.97
C PRO A 182 3.32 10.96 0.74
N LEU A 183 4.49 11.47 1.14
CA LEU A 183 5.75 10.72 1.04
C LEU A 183 5.69 9.42 1.85
N ILE A 184 5.26 9.48 3.11
CA ILE A 184 5.16 8.30 3.98
C ILE A 184 4.16 7.30 3.37
N VAL A 185 2.98 7.75 2.92
CA VAL A 185 1.96 6.88 2.31
C VAL A 185 2.51 6.22 1.05
N VAL A 186 3.15 6.97 0.14
CA VAL A 186 3.74 6.42 -1.10
C VAL A 186 4.81 5.37 -0.78
N VAL A 187 5.70 5.64 0.18
CA VAL A 187 6.74 4.66 0.59
C VAL A 187 6.12 3.40 1.16
N LEU A 188 5.13 3.53 2.07
CA LEU A 188 4.45 2.38 2.65
C LEU A 188 3.70 1.56 1.60
N VAL A 189 3.01 2.23 0.66
CA VAL A 189 2.34 1.57 -0.47
C VAL A 189 3.35 0.85 -1.35
N ALA A 190 4.50 1.47 -1.68
CA ALA A 190 5.55 0.81 -2.45
C ALA A 190 6.06 -0.47 -1.76
N ILE A 191 6.33 -0.40 -0.45
CA ILE A 191 6.71 -1.57 0.36
C ILE A 191 5.60 -2.63 0.33
N HIS A 192 4.33 -2.23 0.50
CA HIS A 192 3.18 -3.12 0.47
C HIS A 192 3.09 -3.86 -0.87
N LEU A 193 3.22 -3.15 -2.00
CA LEU A 193 3.18 -3.73 -3.34
C LEU A 193 4.34 -4.69 -3.59
N VAL A 194 5.56 -4.34 -3.15
CA VAL A 194 6.72 -5.25 -3.25
C VAL A 194 6.45 -6.54 -2.48
N LEU A 195 5.91 -6.46 -1.25
CA LEU A 195 5.57 -7.65 -0.47
C LEU A 195 4.48 -8.51 -1.13
N VAL A 196 3.49 -7.89 -1.77
CA VAL A 196 2.48 -8.61 -2.57
C VAL A 196 3.13 -9.33 -3.75
N ARG A 197 4.04 -8.69 -4.48
CA ARG A 197 4.75 -9.32 -5.62
C ARG A 197 5.67 -10.46 -5.18
N LEU A 198 6.35 -10.31 -4.04
CA LEU A 198 7.24 -11.34 -3.51
C LEU A 198 6.51 -12.60 -3.04
N ARG A 199 5.31 -12.47 -2.50
CA ARG A 199 4.57 -13.57 -1.85
C ARG A 199 3.37 -14.08 -2.65
N GLY A 200 3.00 -13.39 -3.71
CA GLY A 200 1.80 -13.67 -4.49
C GLY A 200 0.51 -13.50 -3.69
N VAL A 201 -0.60 -13.77 -4.36
CA VAL A 201 -1.94 -13.73 -3.76
C VAL A 201 -2.17 -14.99 -2.93
N VAL A 202 -2.95 -14.88 -1.85
CA VAL A 202 -3.35 -16.02 -1.04
C VAL A 202 -4.22 -17.00 -1.87
N PRO A 203 -3.92 -18.30 -1.90
CA PRO A 203 -4.82 -19.29 -2.48
C PRO A 203 -6.13 -19.39 -1.67
N PRO A 204 -7.25 -19.80 -2.30
CA PRO A 204 -8.45 -20.22 -1.57
C PRO A 204 -8.11 -21.30 -0.53
N ILE A 205 -8.89 -21.36 0.56
CA ILE A 205 -8.64 -22.28 1.69
C ILE A 205 -8.52 -23.72 1.20
N ASP A 206 -9.51 -24.14 0.42
CA ASP A 206 -9.60 -25.51 -0.08
C ASP A 206 -8.45 -25.84 -1.05
N ALA A 207 -7.95 -24.84 -1.79
CA ALA A 207 -6.81 -25.01 -2.69
C ALA A 207 -5.48 -25.13 -1.94
N ALA A 208 -5.33 -24.41 -0.81
CA ALA A 208 -4.13 -24.47 0.02
C ALA A 208 -3.96 -25.84 0.70
N GLU A 209 -5.06 -26.49 1.09
CA GLU A 209 -5.04 -27.85 1.64
C GLU A 209 -4.62 -28.89 0.60
N VAL A 210 -5.12 -28.76 -0.64
CA VAL A 210 -4.74 -29.64 -1.75
C VAL A 210 -3.27 -29.47 -2.14
N GLU A 211 -2.74 -28.25 -2.12
CA GLU A 211 -1.33 -27.97 -2.42
C GLU A 211 -0.41 -28.50 -1.30
N ALA A 212 -0.81 -28.35 -0.03
CA ALA A 212 -0.10 -28.92 1.12
C ALA A 212 -0.14 -30.48 1.12
N ALA A 213 -1.27 -31.08 0.76
CA ALA A 213 -1.40 -32.53 0.64
C ALA A 213 -0.61 -33.08 -0.56
N GLY A 214 -0.63 -32.40 -1.71
CA GLY A 214 0.14 -32.79 -2.89
C GLY A 214 1.66 -32.69 -2.69
N GLY A 215 2.13 -31.68 -1.95
CA GLY A 215 3.53 -31.55 -1.57
C GLY A 215 4.03 -32.69 -0.66
N ALA A 216 3.19 -33.15 0.28
CA ALA A 216 3.50 -34.28 1.15
C ALA A 216 3.61 -35.62 0.39
N VAL A 217 2.80 -35.80 -0.66
CA VAL A 217 2.86 -36.96 -1.56
C VAL A 217 4.15 -36.96 -2.38
N HIS A 218 4.66 -35.80 -2.79
CA HIS A 218 5.91 -35.74 -3.57
C HIS A 218 7.17 -35.98 -2.73
N THR A 219 7.16 -35.64 -1.43
CA THR A 219 8.27 -35.91 -0.51
C THR A 219 8.36 -37.35 0.01
N SER A 220 7.36 -38.20 -0.27
CA SER A 220 7.28 -39.58 0.25
C SER A 220 7.49 -40.67 -0.81
N ALA A 221 7.83 -40.31 -2.05
CA ALA A 221 8.15 -41.30 -3.09
C ALA A 221 9.49 -42.01 -2.75
N PRO A 222 9.52 -43.35 -2.60
CA PRO A 222 10.76 -44.08 -2.35
C PRO A 222 11.66 -43.98 -3.58
N THR A 223 12.93 -43.62 -3.38
CA THR A 223 13.97 -43.74 -4.41
C THR A 223 14.14 -45.22 -4.75
N GLU A 224 13.49 -45.68 -5.81
CA GLU A 224 13.71 -46.99 -6.40
C GLU A 224 15.14 -47.02 -6.98
N LYS A 225 16.05 -47.67 -6.25
CA LYS A 225 17.40 -47.94 -6.74
C LYS A 225 17.30 -49.00 -7.83
N THR A 226 17.31 -48.57 -9.09
CA THR A 226 17.46 -49.47 -10.22
C THR A 226 18.91 -49.99 -10.25
N GLU A 227 19.15 -51.17 -9.68
CA GLU A 227 20.39 -51.93 -9.94
C GLU A 227 20.36 -52.42 -11.39
N VAL A 228 21.25 -51.86 -12.21
CA VAL A 228 21.53 -52.35 -13.57
C VAL A 228 22.52 -53.50 -13.44
N ARG A 229 22.11 -54.67 -13.92
CA ARG A 229 22.93 -55.89 -14.04
C ARG A 229 23.45 -56.04 -15.46
#